data_AF-A0A8I5NA10-F1
#
_entry.id   AF-A0A8I5NA10-F1
#
_cell.length_a   1.000
_cell.length_b   1.000
_cell.length_c   1.000
_cell.angle_alpha   90.00
_cell.angle_beta   90.00
_cell.angle_gamma   90.00
#
_symmetry.space_group_name_H-M   'P 1'
#
loop_
_entity.id
_entity.type
_entity.pdbx_description
1 polymer ?
#
loop_
_entity_poly.entity_id
_entity_poly.type
_entity_poly.pdbx_seq_one_letter_code
_entity_poly.pdbx_strand_id
1 'polypeptide(L)'
;MIDESIFFSSDVVSGNVPLKVGQKVNVVVEDDKPLYGFRAIKVDVVPHPLNGNGPSDSKLRVLNGCVASISEDTIYISNIIYFPMDIFSEDFVPYKGDWLKVEYSTEPGFSNFKASSVKPTRCIHAEEVRVTHIRGRNGVISNNIFFTLDSVKLPDGYVPKVDDIVNVIMVESTQFCFKWRAVSIIPAQKL
;
A
#
# COMPACT_ATOMS: atom_id res chain seq x y z
N MET A 1 5.73 -18.24 -13.60
CA MET A 1 4.52 -17.76 -12.89
C MET A 1 4.73 -17.96 -11.39
N ILE A 2 4.41 -16.97 -10.57
CA ILE A 2 4.49 -17.02 -9.11
C ILE A 2 3.06 -17.07 -8.58
N ASP A 3 2.80 -17.96 -7.61
CA ASP A 3 1.49 -18.18 -6.98
C ASP A 3 0.33 -18.25 -7.99
N GLU A 4 0.61 -18.93 -9.12
CA GLU A 4 -0.34 -19.24 -10.19
C GLU A 4 -1.03 -18.04 -10.87
N SER A 5 -0.65 -16.82 -10.50
CA SER A 5 -1.38 -15.60 -10.89
C SER A 5 -0.45 -14.43 -11.26
N ILE A 6 0.84 -14.50 -10.92
CA ILE A 6 1.81 -13.44 -11.22
C ILE A 6 2.75 -13.91 -12.34
N PHE A 7 2.66 -13.26 -13.50
CA PHE A 7 3.58 -13.49 -14.60
C PHE A 7 4.89 -12.77 -14.33
N PHE A 8 6.00 -13.40 -14.69
CA PHE A 8 7.31 -12.76 -14.63
C PHE A 8 8.17 -13.32 -15.73
N SER A 9 9.04 -12.48 -16.26
CA SER A 9 10.08 -12.84 -17.20
C SER A 9 11.42 -12.96 -16.46
N SER A 10 12.37 -13.73 -16.99
CA SER A 10 13.62 -14.01 -16.27
C SER A 10 14.49 -12.76 -16.04
N ASP A 11 14.32 -11.72 -16.85
CA ASP A 11 15.04 -10.44 -16.77
C ASP A 11 14.70 -9.64 -15.51
N VAL A 12 13.57 -9.89 -14.87
CA VAL A 12 13.19 -9.19 -13.62
C VAL A 12 13.68 -9.90 -12.36
N VAL A 13 14.37 -11.04 -12.51
CA VAL A 13 14.91 -11.81 -11.39
C VAL A 13 16.30 -11.28 -11.01
N SER A 14 16.39 -10.69 -9.82
CA SER A 14 17.64 -10.16 -9.29
C SER A 14 18.68 -11.27 -9.08
N GLY A 15 19.88 -11.03 -9.60
CA GLY A 15 21.03 -11.93 -9.43
C GLY A 15 21.19 -13.01 -10.50
N ASN A 16 20.38 -13.01 -11.57
CA ASN A 16 20.45 -13.99 -12.68
C ASN A 16 20.41 -15.47 -12.22
N VAL A 17 19.83 -15.73 -11.04
CA VAL A 17 19.70 -17.09 -10.53
C VAL A 17 18.41 -17.71 -11.06
N PRO A 18 18.44 -18.89 -11.71
CA PRO A 18 17.22 -19.57 -12.13
C PRO A 18 16.38 -19.96 -10.91
N LEU A 19 15.13 -19.51 -10.91
CA LEU A 19 14.18 -19.84 -9.85
C LEU A 19 13.71 -21.29 -9.97
N LYS A 20 13.63 -21.98 -8.84
CA LYS A 20 13.07 -23.33 -8.74
C LYS A 20 11.64 -23.27 -8.20
N VAL A 21 10.80 -24.22 -8.64
CA VAL A 21 9.47 -24.41 -8.06
C VAL A 21 9.60 -24.67 -6.55
N GLY A 22 8.84 -23.94 -5.74
CA GLY A 22 8.93 -23.97 -4.27
C GLY A 22 9.97 -23.03 -3.65
N GLN A 23 10.75 -22.29 -4.45
CA GLN A 23 11.72 -21.31 -3.96
C GLN A 23 11.03 -20.04 -3.46
N LYS A 24 11.45 -19.55 -2.28
CA LYS A 24 10.96 -18.28 -1.73
C LYS A 24 11.52 -17.09 -2.48
N VAL A 25 10.63 -16.16 -2.85
CA VAL A 25 10.96 -14.92 -3.55
C VAL A 25 10.15 -13.75 -2.99
N ASN A 26 10.74 -12.56 -2.97
CA ASN A 26 10.03 -11.30 -2.80
C ASN A 26 9.70 -10.76 -4.19
N VAL A 27 8.49 -10.24 -4.38
CA VAL A 27 8.01 -9.81 -5.69
C VAL A 27 7.48 -8.39 -5.62
N VAL A 28 7.87 -7.56 -6.58
CA VAL A 28 7.26 -6.27 -6.87
C VAL A 28 6.51 -6.43 -8.19
N VAL A 29 5.21 -6.09 -8.19
CA VAL A 29 4.33 -6.27 -9.34
C VAL A 29 3.85 -4.92 -9.88
N GLU A 30 3.65 -4.86 -11.20
CA GLU A 30 2.98 -3.77 -11.91
C GLU A 30 1.80 -4.33 -12.73
N ASP A 31 0.84 -3.46 -13.02
CA ASP A 31 -0.33 -3.74 -13.85
C ASP A 31 0.08 -3.86 -15.33
N ASP A 32 -0.04 -5.04 -15.93
CA ASP A 32 0.24 -5.28 -17.34
C ASP A 32 -1.03 -5.03 -18.18
N LYS A 33 -1.25 -3.76 -18.52
CA LYS A 33 -2.40 -3.26 -19.29
C LYS A 33 -2.83 -4.13 -20.50
N PRO A 34 -1.93 -4.70 -21.33
CA PRO A 34 -2.32 -5.54 -22.46
C PRO A 34 -2.76 -6.97 -22.11
N LEU A 35 -2.39 -7.52 -20.93
CA LEU A 35 -2.60 -8.94 -20.61
C LEU A 35 -3.63 -9.20 -19.50
N TYR A 36 -4.25 -8.16 -18.94
CA TYR A 36 -5.18 -8.29 -17.80
C TYR A 36 -4.61 -9.17 -16.67
N GLY A 37 -3.29 -9.08 -16.44
CA GLY A 37 -2.55 -9.89 -15.47
C GLY A 37 -1.37 -9.13 -14.88
N PHE A 38 -0.79 -9.62 -13.79
CA PHE A 38 0.38 -8.97 -13.19
C PHE A 38 1.66 -9.36 -13.91
N ARG A 39 2.48 -8.34 -14.18
CA ARG A 39 3.88 -8.55 -14.48
C ARG A 39 4.71 -8.20 -13.25
N ALA A 40 5.48 -9.16 -12.75
CA ALA A 40 6.53 -8.84 -11.80
C ALA A 40 7.55 -7.94 -12.50
N ILE A 41 7.83 -6.79 -11.90
CA ILE A 41 8.88 -5.85 -12.33
C ILE A 41 10.17 -6.06 -11.55
N LYS A 42 10.09 -6.79 -10.43
CA LYS A 42 11.26 -7.22 -9.66
C LYS A 42 10.96 -8.51 -8.90
N VAL A 43 11.90 -9.45 -8.92
CA VAL A 43 11.84 -10.69 -8.16
C VAL A 43 13.18 -10.90 -7.45
N ASP A 44 13.19 -10.81 -6.12
CA ASP A 44 14.39 -11.03 -5.30
C ASP A 44 14.32 -12.41 -4.62
N VAL A 45 15.37 -13.23 -4.74
CA VAL A 45 15.44 -14.52 -4.04
C VAL A 45 15.61 -14.30 -2.54
N VAL A 46 14.79 -14.95 -1.72
CA VAL A 46 14.98 -14.96 -0.27
C VAL A 46 16.05 -16.02 0.07
N PRO A 47 17.19 -15.65 0.69
CA PRO A 47 18.19 -16.61 1.14
C PRO A 47 17.54 -17.62 2.10
N HIS A 48 17.74 -18.91 1.85
CA HIS A 48 17.21 -19.94 2.73
C HIS A 48 17.96 -19.91 4.07
N PRO A 49 17.27 -19.87 5.22
CA PRO A 49 17.88 -20.25 6.48
C PRO A 49 18.26 -21.74 6.39
N LEU A 50 19.52 -22.05 6.71
CA LEU A 50 19.97 -23.43 6.84
C LEU A 50 19.23 -24.10 8.00
N ASN A 51 18.53 -25.18 7.67
CA ASN A 51 18.05 -26.26 8.55
C ASN A 51 16.85 -25.99 9.46
N GLY A 52 15.97 -27.01 9.50
CA GLY A 52 15.04 -27.25 10.61
C GLY A 52 13.63 -27.62 10.16
N ASN A 53 13.23 -28.88 10.38
CA ASN A 53 11.86 -29.40 10.29
C ASN A 53 10.78 -28.39 10.70
N GLY A 54 9.64 -28.34 9.98
CA GLY A 54 8.51 -27.46 10.34
C GLY A 54 7.13 -28.01 9.93
N PRO A 55 6.14 -28.02 10.85
CA PRO A 55 4.77 -28.52 10.61
C PRO A 55 3.82 -27.45 10.04
N SER A 56 2.75 -27.90 9.37
CA SER A 56 1.58 -27.15 8.84
C SER A 56 1.86 -25.82 8.13
N ASP A 57 1.87 -25.85 6.80
CA ASP A 57 2.30 -24.75 5.91
C ASP A 57 1.25 -23.64 5.72
N SER A 58 0.59 -23.17 6.80
CA SER A 58 -0.07 -21.84 6.80
C SER A 58 0.98 -20.74 6.94
N LYS A 59 1.94 -20.73 6.01
CA LYS A 59 3.05 -19.77 6.04
C LYS A 59 2.53 -18.35 5.76
N LEU A 60 2.80 -17.46 6.70
CA LEU A 60 2.57 -16.02 6.56
C LEU A 60 3.42 -15.47 5.41
N ARG A 61 2.79 -14.81 4.44
CA ARG A 61 3.38 -14.16 3.27
C ARG A 61 3.18 -12.66 3.36
N VAL A 62 4.00 -11.91 2.63
CA VAL A 62 3.95 -10.44 2.58
C VAL A 62 3.78 -9.98 1.14
N LEU A 63 2.84 -9.08 0.91
CA LEU A 63 2.58 -8.40 -0.35
C LEU A 63 2.73 -6.89 -0.14
N ASN A 64 3.42 -6.21 -1.05
CA ASN A 64 3.37 -4.75 -1.15
C ASN A 64 2.56 -4.40 -2.40
N GLY A 65 1.51 -3.59 -2.25
CA GLY A 65 0.64 -3.22 -3.36
C GLY A 65 0.00 -1.85 -3.19
N CYS A 66 -0.52 -1.31 -4.30
CA CYS A 66 -1.17 -0.01 -4.34
C CYS A 66 -2.68 -0.18 -4.34
N VAL A 67 -3.41 0.64 -3.56
CA VAL A 67 -4.88 0.64 -3.58
C VAL A 67 -5.36 1.17 -4.93
N ALA A 68 -5.95 0.28 -5.74
CA ALA A 68 -6.46 0.60 -7.06
C ALA A 68 -7.86 1.24 -6.98
N SER A 69 -8.73 0.67 -6.15
CA SER A 69 -10.09 1.14 -5.90
C SER A 69 -10.62 0.66 -4.56
N ILE A 70 -11.66 1.33 -4.08
CA ILE A 70 -12.41 0.95 -2.88
C ILE A 70 -13.88 0.89 -3.32
N SER A 71 -14.56 -0.22 -3.04
CA SER A 71 -15.98 -0.40 -3.31
C SER A 71 -16.63 -0.93 -2.05
N GLU A 72 -17.63 -0.21 -1.55
CA GLU A 72 -18.31 -0.55 -0.28
C GLU A 72 -17.26 -0.78 0.82
N ASP A 73 -17.21 -2.01 1.36
CA ASP A 73 -16.27 -2.42 2.40
C ASP A 73 -15.14 -3.31 1.86
N THR A 74 -14.81 -3.18 0.57
CA THR A 74 -13.77 -3.98 -0.10
C THR A 74 -12.71 -3.08 -0.71
N ILE A 75 -11.47 -3.31 -0.32
CA ILE A 75 -10.30 -2.63 -0.87
C ILE A 75 -9.65 -3.53 -1.91
N TYR A 76 -9.49 -2.99 -3.12
CA TYR A 76 -8.84 -3.66 -4.23
C TYR A 76 -7.41 -3.17 -4.32
N ILE A 77 -6.47 -4.07 -4.08
CA ILE A 77 -5.03 -3.79 -4.17
C ILE A 77 -4.55 -4.33 -5.51
N SER A 78 -4.04 -3.41 -6.33
CA SER A 78 -3.53 -3.69 -7.67
C SER A 78 -4.49 -4.54 -8.55
N ASN A 79 -5.81 -4.42 -8.39
CA ASN A 79 -6.86 -5.09 -9.19
C ASN A 79 -7.01 -6.62 -9.10
N ILE A 80 -6.30 -7.34 -8.21
CA ILE A 80 -6.37 -8.82 -8.17
C ILE A 80 -6.54 -9.39 -6.76
N ILE A 81 -6.15 -8.64 -5.72
CA ILE A 81 -6.33 -9.09 -4.34
C ILE A 81 -7.24 -8.10 -3.64
N TYR A 82 -8.35 -8.63 -3.14
CA TYR A 82 -9.35 -7.88 -2.41
C TYR A 82 -9.36 -8.32 -0.96
N PHE A 83 -9.50 -7.35 -0.06
CA PHE A 83 -9.61 -7.60 1.37
C PHE A 83 -10.83 -6.87 1.92
N PRO A 84 -11.59 -7.50 2.83
CA PRO A 84 -12.64 -6.80 3.55
C PRO A 84 -12.01 -5.73 4.45
N MET A 85 -12.73 -4.61 4.60
CA MET A 85 -12.25 -3.41 5.27
C MET A 85 -12.16 -3.56 6.80
N ASP A 86 -12.78 -4.61 7.36
CA ASP A 86 -12.73 -5.00 8.78
C ASP A 86 -11.33 -5.44 9.25
N ILE A 87 -10.42 -5.75 8.33
CA ILE A 87 -9.03 -6.14 8.63
C ILE A 87 -8.14 -4.91 8.93
N PHE A 88 -8.63 -3.69 8.68
CA PHE A 88 -7.86 -2.46 8.86
C PHE A 88 -8.06 -1.87 10.25
N SER A 89 -7.01 -1.27 10.81
CA SER A 89 -7.10 -0.59 12.11
C SER A 89 -7.85 0.74 11.96
N GLU A 90 -8.65 1.11 12.97
CA GLU A 90 -9.38 2.39 13.04
C GLU A 90 -8.47 3.63 12.88
N ASP A 91 -7.18 3.46 13.16
CA ASP A 91 -6.20 4.55 13.11
C ASP A 91 -5.86 4.94 11.66
N PHE A 92 -6.03 4.04 10.70
CA PHE A 92 -5.71 4.28 9.30
C PHE A 92 -6.77 3.69 8.36
N VAL A 93 -7.46 4.58 7.64
CA VAL A 93 -8.37 4.23 6.55
C VAL A 93 -7.60 4.36 5.23
N PRO A 94 -7.37 3.25 4.50
CA PRO A 94 -6.74 3.30 3.19
C PRO A 94 -7.56 4.12 2.20
N TYR A 95 -6.86 4.75 1.27
CA TYR A 95 -7.49 5.48 0.17
C TYR A 95 -6.85 5.07 -1.15
N LYS A 96 -7.57 5.34 -2.25
CA LYS A 96 -7.05 5.11 -3.59
C LYS A 96 -5.67 5.75 -3.76
N GLY A 97 -4.73 4.97 -4.29
CA GLY A 97 -3.35 5.35 -4.55
C GLY A 97 -2.36 5.01 -3.43
N ASP A 98 -2.81 4.61 -2.24
CA ASP A 98 -1.92 4.31 -1.12
C ASP A 98 -1.13 3.02 -1.31
N TRP A 99 0.10 3.03 -0.84
CA TRP A 99 0.93 1.84 -0.77
C TRP A 99 0.76 1.12 0.56
N LEU A 100 0.38 -0.15 0.48
CA LEU A 100 0.11 -1.02 1.62
C LEU A 100 1.04 -2.23 1.62
N LYS A 101 1.49 -2.58 2.82
CA LYS A 101 2.08 -3.87 3.15
C LYS A 101 0.97 -4.73 3.75
N VAL A 102 0.67 -5.83 3.07
CA VAL A 102 -0.31 -6.83 3.49
C VAL A 102 0.40 -8.10 3.88
N GLU A 103 0.14 -8.55 5.10
CA GLU A 103 0.54 -9.87 5.56
C GLU A 103 -0.67 -10.79 5.41
N TYR A 104 -0.49 -11.93 4.75
CA TYR A 104 -1.58 -12.83 4.40
C TYR A 104 -1.16 -14.30 4.50
N SER A 105 -2.12 -15.20 4.66
CA SER A 105 -1.93 -16.64 4.53
C SER A 105 -2.81 -17.19 3.41
N THR A 106 -2.38 -18.32 2.84
CA THR A 106 -3.12 -19.08 1.85
C THR A 106 -3.49 -20.43 2.46
N GLU A 107 -4.77 -20.77 2.47
CA GLU A 107 -5.21 -22.10 2.90
C GLU A 107 -5.11 -23.10 1.74
N PRO A 108 -4.56 -24.31 1.96
CA PRO A 108 -4.50 -25.33 0.91
C PRO A 108 -5.90 -25.67 0.39
N GLY A 109 -6.11 -25.58 -0.93
CA GLY A 109 -7.37 -25.94 -1.59
C GLY A 109 -8.35 -24.78 -1.82
N PHE A 110 -8.05 -23.57 -1.33
CA PHE A 110 -8.81 -22.36 -1.64
C PHE A 110 -7.91 -21.29 -2.27
N SER A 111 -8.41 -20.62 -3.31
CA SER A 111 -7.76 -19.44 -3.93
C SER A 111 -7.91 -18.16 -3.08
N ASN A 112 -8.33 -18.30 -1.82
CA ASN A 112 -8.77 -17.19 -0.99
C ASN A 112 -7.59 -16.73 -0.11
N PHE A 113 -7.05 -15.55 -0.40
CA PHE A 113 -6.05 -14.91 0.43
C PHE A 113 -6.68 -14.42 1.73
N LYS A 114 -6.17 -14.86 2.88
CA LYS A 114 -6.61 -14.36 4.19
C LYS A 114 -5.59 -13.33 4.69
N ALA A 115 -5.90 -12.05 4.60
CA ALA A 115 -5.07 -11.03 5.24
C ALA A 115 -5.14 -11.16 6.77
N SER A 116 -3.98 -11.09 7.40
CA SER A 116 -3.82 -11.06 8.86
C SER A 116 -3.45 -9.67 9.36
N SER A 117 -2.83 -8.84 8.52
CA SER A 117 -2.45 -7.46 8.87
C SER A 117 -2.32 -6.63 7.61
N VAL A 118 -2.88 -5.43 7.61
CA VAL A 118 -2.65 -4.45 6.54
C VAL A 118 -2.17 -3.14 7.15
N LYS A 119 -1.05 -2.61 6.64
CA LYS A 119 -0.44 -1.37 7.12
C LYS A 119 0.09 -0.54 5.95
N PRO A 120 0.19 0.79 6.07
CA PRO A 120 0.95 1.59 5.12
C PRO A 120 2.38 1.07 4.97
N THR A 121 2.95 1.07 3.76
CA THR A 121 4.37 0.74 3.56
C THR A 121 5.28 1.71 4.31
N ARG A 122 4.87 2.98 4.35
CA ARG A 122 5.58 4.07 5.03
C ARG A 122 4.57 5.03 5.65
N CYS A 123 4.87 5.46 6.87
CA CYS A 123 4.13 6.50 7.60
C CYS A 123 5.15 7.49 8.15
N ILE A 124 4.97 8.78 7.87
CA ILE A 124 5.91 9.85 8.26
C ILE A 124 5.15 10.99 8.91
N HIS A 125 5.77 11.60 9.93
CA HIS A 125 5.33 12.85 10.53
C HIS A 125 6.14 14.02 9.96
N ALA A 126 5.46 15.08 9.55
CA ALA A 126 6.06 16.34 9.12
C ALA A 126 5.46 17.49 9.94
N GLU A 127 6.31 18.34 10.50
CA GLU A 127 5.91 19.46 11.35
C GLU A 127 6.04 20.78 10.60
N GLU A 128 5.17 21.74 10.93
CA GLU A 128 5.20 23.12 10.44
C GLU A 128 5.29 23.25 8.91
N VAL A 129 4.59 22.39 8.18
CA VAL A 129 4.52 22.44 6.71
C VAL A 129 3.35 23.29 6.24
N ARG A 130 3.51 23.94 5.08
CA ARG A 130 2.53 24.90 4.54
C ARG A 130 1.52 24.23 3.61
N VAL A 131 0.24 24.54 3.76
CA VAL A 131 -0.78 24.27 2.74
C VAL A 131 -0.54 25.18 1.54
N THR A 132 -0.22 24.60 0.40
CA THR A 132 0.16 25.35 -0.83
C THR A 132 -1.00 25.58 -1.77
N HIS A 133 -1.93 24.62 -1.87
CA HIS A 133 -3.03 24.67 -2.82
C HIS A 133 -4.29 24.05 -2.23
N ILE A 134 -5.45 24.62 -2.57
CA ILE A 134 -6.77 24.07 -2.26
C ILE A 134 -7.65 24.15 -3.50
N ARG A 135 -8.35 23.07 -3.80
CA ARG A 135 -9.33 22.98 -4.88
C ARG A 135 -10.50 22.10 -4.45
N GLY A 136 -11.61 22.74 -4.05
CA GLY A 136 -12.80 22.04 -3.57
C GLY A 136 -12.50 21.25 -2.31
N ARG A 137 -12.71 19.93 -2.35
CA ARG A 137 -12.43 19.01 -1.22
C ARG A 137 -10.99 18.48 -1.19
N ASN A 138 -10.15 18.93 -2.12
CA ASN A 138 -8.76 18.47 -2.25
C ASN A 138 -7.78 19.60 -1.98
N GLY A 139 -6.57 19.26 -1.56
CA GLY A 139 -5.47 20.22 -1.45
C GLY A 139 -4.09 19.59 -1.46
N VAL A 140 -3.08 20.44 -1.42
CA VAL A 140 -1.66 20.06 -1.49
C VAL A 140 -0.88 20.80 -0.41
N ILE A 141 -0.08 20.07 0.36
CA ILE A 141 0.82 20.59 1.40
C ILE A 141 2.26 20.43 0.90
N SER A 142 3.07 21.47 1.08
CA SER A 142 4.49 21.51 0.69
C SER A 142 4.75 21.01 -0.76
N ASN A 143 3.82 21.30 -1.69
CA ASN A 143 3.85 20.91 -3.11
C ASN A 143 3.94 19.40 -3.42
N ASN A 144 3.96 18.50 -2.43
CA ASN A 144 4.17 17.07 -2.66
C ASN A 144 3.29 16.14 -1.80
N ILE A 145 2.45 16.71 -0.94
CA ILE A 145 1.58 15.94 -0.04
C ILE A 145 0.13 16.25 -0.40
N PHE A 146 -0.54 15.29 -1.03
CA PHE A 146 -1.95 15.38 -1.36
C PHE A 146 -2.82 15.18 -0.12
N PHE A 147 -3.93 15.90 -0.02
CA PHE A 147 -4.99 15.56 0.93
C PHE A 147 -6.36 15.70 0.29
N THR A 148 -7.31 14.90 0.78
CA THR A 148 -8.74 15.03 0.48
C THR A 148 -9.52 15.00 1.78
N LEU A 149 -10.51 15.88 1.89
CA LEU A 149 -11.46 15.94 3.00
C LEU A 149 -12.31 14.65 3.14
N ASP A 150 -12.25 13.75 2.15
CA ASP A 150 -12.93 12.45 2.20
C ASP A 150 -12.17 11.40 3.03
N SER A 151 -10.88 11.61 3.31
CA SER A 151 -10.04 10.61 3.98
C SER A 151 -9.13 11.16 5.07
N VAL A 152 -8.90 12.48 5.10
CA VAL A 152 -7.99 13.09 6.08
C VAL A 152 -8.70 13.36 7.39
N LYS A 153 -8.08 12.99 8.51
CA LYS A 153 -8.54 13.34 9.86
C LYS A 153 -8.18 14.80 10.15
N LEU A 154 -9.16 15.58 10.58
CA LEU A 154 -9.01 16.99 10.95
C LEU A 154 -9.57 17.23 12.34
N PRO A 155 -9.02 18.19 13.10
CA PRO A 155 -9.65 18.69 14.32
C PRO A 155 -11.04 19.26 14.05
N ASP A 156 -11.93 19.15 15.04
CA ASP A 156 -13.29 19.67 14.94
C ASP A 156 -13.30 21.17 14.61
N GLY A 157 -14.09 21.54 13.59
CA GLY A 157 -14.21 22.92 13.13
C GLY A 157 -13.03 23.47 12.32
N TYR A 158 -11.93 22.71 12.19
CA TYR A 158 -10.82 23.13 11.35
C TYR A 158 -11.11 22.91 9.87
N VAL A 159 -10.96 23.98 9.09
CA VAL A 159 -11.05 23.95 7.62
C VAL A 159 -9.70 24.42 7.08
N PRO A 160 -8.92 23.54 6.42
CA PRO A 160 -7.64 23.93 5.84
C PRO A 160 -7.79 25.09 4.86
N LYS A 161 -6.86 26.04 4.92
CA LYS A 161 -6.74 27.19 4.02
C LYS A 161 -5.35 27.24 3.41
N VAL A 162 -5.23 27.88 2.25
CA VAL A 162 -3.93 28.18 1.67
C VAL A 162 -3.13 29.02 2.67
N ASP A 163 -1.83 28.71 2.79
CA ASP A 163 -0.87 29.30 3.72
C ASP A 163 -0.99 28.88 5.20
N ASP A 164 -1.95 28.02 5.56
CA ASP A 164 -1.97 27.41 6.90
C ASP A 164 -0.69 26.61 7.15
N ILE A 165 -0.12 26.79 8.33
CA ILE A 165 1.02 26.01 8.83
C ILE A 165 0.47 24.86 9.68
N VAL A 166 0.83 23.63 9.31
CA VAL A 166 0.21 22.42 9.85
C VAL A 166 1.25 21.33 10.15
N ASN A 167 0.94 20.50 11.14
CA ASN A 167 1.59 19.22 11.38
C ASN A 167 0.79 18.12 10.68
N VAL A 168 1.48 17.19 10.03
CA VAL A 168 0.88 16.23 9.12
C VAL A 168 1.43 14.84 9.39
N ILE A 169 0.52 13.87 9.52
CA ILE A 169 0.84 12.45 9.38
C ILE A 169 0.51 12.08 7.94
N MET A 170 1.45 11.46 7.23
CA MET A 170 1.32 11.11 5.82
C MET A 170 1.78 9.69 5.51
N VAL A 171 1.16 9.09 4.50
CA VAL A 171 1.49 7.76 3.98
C VAL A 171 1.96 7.82 2.53
N GLU A 172 2.77 6.86 2.13
CA GLU A 172 3.25 6.77 0.75
C GLU A 172 2.07 6.47 -0.19
N SER A 173 1.97 7.24 -1.26
CA SER A 173 0.85 7.21 -2.19
C SER A 173 1.31 7.54 -3.60
N THR A 174 0.44 7.27 -4.57
CA THR A 174 0.59 7.68 -5.98
C THR A 174 -0.62 8.46 -6.46
N GLN A 175 -1.51 8.83 -5.54
CA GLN A 175 -2.75 9.53 -5.84
C GLN A 175 -2.46 10.89 -6.49
N PHE A 176 -3.03 11.12 -7.68
CA PHE A 176 -2.79 12.32 -8.49
C PHE A 176 -1.30 12.66 -8.70
N CYS A 177 -0.44 11.64 -8.84
CA CYS A 177 1.01 11.78 -9.02
C CYS A 177 1.77 12.41 -7.83
N PHE A 178 1.13 12.57 -6.67
CA PHE A 178 1.82 12.96 -5.45
C PHE A 178 2.42 11.74 -4.76
N LYS A 179 3.61 11.90 -4.18
CA LYS A 179 4.32 10.82 -3.48
C LYS A 179 3.71 10.49 -2.11
N TRP A 180 3.02 11.46 -1.52
CA TRP A 180 2.48 11.36 -0.18
C TRP A 180 1.01 11.75 -0.14
N ARG A 181 0.24 11.05 0.70
CA ARG A 181 -1.11 11.43 1.07
C ARG A 181 -1.18 11.73 2.57
N ALA A 182 -1.75 12.86 2.95
CA ALA A 182 -2.01 13.17 4.35
C ALA A 182 -3.16 12.30 4.88
N VAL A 183 -2.95 11.70 6.06
CA VAL A 183 -3.96 10.94 6.82
C VAL A 183 -4.48 11.72 8.02
N SER A 184 -3.70 12.65 8.54
CA SER A 184 -4.09 13.58 9.60
C SER A 184 -3.41 14.93 9.41
N ILE A 185 -4.13 16.02 9.63
CA ILE A 185 -3.62 17.39 9.59
C ILE A 185 -4.04 18.10 10.87
N ILE A 186 -3.08 18.71 11.57
CA ILE A 186 -3.32 19.49 12.79
C ILE A 186 -2.71 20.89 12.58
N PRO A 187 -3.45 21.99 12.79
CA PRO A 187 -2.88 23.34 12.75
C PRO A 187 -1.73 23.50 13.74
N ALA A 188 -0.60 24.06 13.30
CA ALA A 188 0.55 24.32 14.16
C ALA A 188 0.30 25.54 15.09
N GLN A 189 -0.57 26.46 14.66
CA GLN A 189 -1.02 27.57 15.50
C GLN A 189 -2.32 27.18 16.21
N LYS A 190 -2.39 27.44 17.52
CA LYS A 190 -3.63 27.27 18.30
C LYS A 190 -4.72 28.17 17.70
N LEU A 191 -5.86 27.56 17.35
CA LEU A 191 -7.12 28.26 17.09
C LEU A 191 -7.51 29.13 18.30
#